data_AF-A0A090X9U0-F1
#
_entry.id   AF-A0A090X9U0-F1
#
_cell.length_a   1.000
_cell.length_b   1.000
_cell.length_c   1.000
_cell.angle_alpha   90.00
_cell.angle_beta   90.00
_cell.angle_gamma   90.00
#
_symmetry.space_group_name_H-M   'P 1'
#
loop_
_entity.id
_entity.type
_entity.pdbx_description
1 polymer ?
#
loop_
_entity_poly.entity_id
_entity_poly.type
_entity_poly.pdbx_seq_one_letter_code
_entity_poly.pdbx_strand_id
1 'polypeptide(L)'
;LKKLKAEGKRLCNRLNLTRLAKSVENSRSGCLQIMFSVKTHKEDWPLRVIVSEHGTWQKSIALWLQEKLKILTIDDPFLVRSSDEVVDFLKMNADVGFLACSLDIKDLYYSLPHDKLRSCVEDCIQGYGVVSFQNAAGVTVDDFLDLLSFYLKSTFAEWNKDTYLQKEGICIGSCLAPISSDILLAFHDRVLSDCLSALT
;
A
#
# COMPACT_ATOMS: atom_id res chain seq x y z
N LEU A 1 -3.96 -20.33 9.45
CA LEU A 1 -2.80 -19.50 9.88
C LEU A 1 -1.45 -20.23 9.83
N LYS A 2 -1.22 -21.33 10.57
CA LYS A 2 0.08 -22.06 10.56
C LYS A 2 0.54 -22.50 9.15
N LYS A 3 -0.39 -23.02 8.33
CA LYS A 3 -0.13 -23.42 6.94
C LYS A 3 0.37 -22.25 6.09
N LEU A 4 -0.28 -21.08 6.20
CA LEU A 4 0.08 -19.87 5.43
C LEU A 4 1.43 -19.30 5.86
N LYS A 5 1.74 -19.28 7.16
CA LYS A 5 3.08 -18.93 7.63
C LYS A 5 4.15 -19.86 7.01
N ALA A 6 3.88 -21.16 6.97
CA ALA A 6 4.79 -22.12 6.33
C ALA A 6 4.91 -21.90 4.82
N GLU A 7 3.82 -21.52 4.14
CA GLU A 7 3.80 -21.14 2.74
C GLU A 7 4.61 -19.87 2.46
N GLY A 8 4.43 -18.82 3.27
CA GLY A 8 5.23 -17.61 3.20
C GLY A 8 6.72 -17.87 3.42
N LYS A 9 7.07 -18.76 4.37
CA LYS A 9 8.46 -19.21 4.56
C LYS A 9 9.00 -19.94 3.31
N ARG A 10 8.22 -20.86 2.74
CA ARG A 10 8.60 -21.59 1.53
C ARG A 10 8.80 -20.65 0.35
N LEU A 11 7.90 -19.68 0.18
CA LEU A 11 8.01 -18.65 -0.84
C LEU A 11 9.31 -17.86 -0.65
N CYS A 12 9.58 -17.33 0.54
CA CYS A 12 10.83 -16.62 0.82
C CYS A 12 12.08 -17.47 0.51
N ASN A 13 12.06 -18.76 0.84
CA ASN A 13 13.16 -19.68 0.50
C ASN A 13 13.32 -19.89 -1.01
N ARG A 14 12.20 -20.07 -1.74
CA ARG A 14 12.20 -20.17 -3.21
C ARG A 14 12.84 -18.93 -3.85
N LEU A 15 12.58 -17.76 -3.26
CA LEU A 15 13.11 -16.46 -3.72
C LEU A 15 14.53 -16.16 -3.21
N ASN A 16 15.21 -17.12 -2.56
CA ASN A 16 16.52 -16.94 -1.93
C ASN A 16 16.57 -15.85 -0.84
N LEU A 17 15.42 -15.44 -0.30
CA LEU A 17 15.30 -14.44 0.77
C LEU A 17 15.49 -15.08 2.16
N THR A 18 16.66 -15.68 2.40
CA THR A 18 16.96 -16.48 3.61
C THR A 18 16.75 -15.73 4.92
N ARG A 19 17.18 -14.45 4.98
CA ARG A 19 16.96 -13.58 6.15
C ARG A 19 15.47 -13.34 6.41
N LEU A 20 14.70 -13.10 5.36
CA LEU A 20 13.26 -12.90 5.45
C LEU A 20 12.56 -14.19 5.89
N ALA A 21 12.93 -15.34 5.31
CA ALA A 21 12.38 -16.64 5.70
C ALA A 21 12.60 -16.94 7.19
N LYS A 22 13.79 -16.62 7.73
CA LYS A 22 14.09 -16.74 9.16
C LYS A 22 13.25 -15.79 10.01
N SER A 23 13.03 -14.55 9.53
CA SER A 23 12.15 -13.58 10.20
C SER A 23 10.69 -14.06 10.24
N VAL A 24 10.18 -14.59 9.12
CA VAL A 24 8.85 -15.21 9.02
C VAL A 24 8.73 -16.36 10.01
N GLU A 25 9.71 -17.27 10.06
CA GLU A 25 9.73 -18.41 10.98
C GLU A 25 9.68 -17.99 12.46
N ASN A 26 10.48 -16.99 12.83
CA ASN A 26 10.62 -16.53 14.22
C ASN A 26 9.46 -15.62 14.70
N SER A 27 8.53 -15.24 13.82
CA SER A 27 7.34 -14.46 14.19
C SER A 27 6.52 -15.15 15.28
N ARG A 28 5.99 -14.37 16.21
CA ARG A 28 5.24 -14.84 17.39
C ARG A 28 3.75 -15.00 17.11
N SER A 29 3.20 -14.12 16.27
CA SER A 29 1.78 -14.10 15.91
C SER A 29 1.54 -14.63 14.50
N GLY A 30 0.43 -15.33 14.32
CA GLY A 30 -0.03 -15.87 13.03
C GLY A 30 -0.91 -14.91 12.22
N CYS A 31 -1.45 -13.86 12.85
CA CYS A 31 -2.40 -12.92 12.26
C CYS A 31 -2.31 -11.54 12.92
N LEU A 32 -2.82 -10.54 12.22
CA LEU A 32 -2.92 -9.15 12.65
C LEU A 32 -3.96 -9.02 13.77
N GLN A 33 -3.82 -8.04 14.64
CA GLN A 33 -4.77 -7.80 15.73
C GLN A 33 -5.65 -6.60 15.42
N ILE A 34 -6.96 -6.77 15.43
CA ILE A 34 -7.91 -5.68 15.20
C ILE A 34 -8.00 -4.80 16.45
N MET A 35 -7.93 -3.50 16.24
CA MET A 35 -8.12 -2.45 17.23
C MET A 35 -9.10 -1.41 16.67
N PHE A 36 -9.63 -0.56 17.55
CA PHE A 36 -10.55 0.50 17.18
C PHE A 36 -10.04 1.85 17.66
N SER A 37 -10.16 2.86 16.80
CA SER A 37 -9.96 4.26 17.15
C SER A 37 -11.27 5.02 16.96
N VAL A 38 -11.63 5.86 17.92
CA VAL A 38 -12.88 6.64 17.87
C VAL A 38 -12.66 7.90 17.04
N LYS A 39 -13.52 8.14 16.04
CA LYS A 39 -13.53 9.42 15.30
C LYS A 39 -14.33 10.45 16.12
N THR A 40 -13.68 11.07 17.11
CA THR A 40 -14.32 12.00 18.06
C THR A 40 -14.86 13.29 17.43
N HIS A 41 -14.41 13.64 16.22
CA HIS A 41 -14.84 14.83 15.48
C HIS A 41 -16.08 14.60 14.58
N LYS A 42 -16.63 13.38 14.54
CA LYS A 42 -17.85 13.07 13.77
C LYS A 42 -19.02 12.78 14.72
N GLU A 43 -20.22 13.11 14.29
CA GLU A 43 -21.45 12.70 14.97
C GLU A 43 -21.47 11.17 15.18
N ASP A 44 -22.06 10.71 16.28
CA ASP A 44 -22.11 9.30 16.71
C ASP A 44 -20.77 8.61 17.00
N TRP A 45 -19.65 9.35 16.97
CA TRP A 45 -18.32 8.86 17.34
C TRP A 45 -17.95 7.51 16.70
N PRO A 46 -18.06 7.38 15.36
CA PRO A 46 -17.89 6.10 14.69
C PRO A 46 -16.49 5.53 14.90
N LEU A 47 -16.43 4.21 15.01
CA LEU A 47 -15.17 3.49 15.15
C LEU A 47 -14.46 3.36 13.81
N ARG A 48 -13.15 3.64 13.81
CA ARG A 48 -12.21 3.28 12.75
C ARG A 48 -11.53 2.00 13.12
N VAL A 49 -11.74 0.96 12.31
CA VAL A 49 -10.97 -0.28 12.41
C VAL A 49 -9.53 0.00 12.00
N ILE A 50 -8.58 -0.40 12.84
CA ILE A 50 -7.16 -0.39 12.55
C ILE A 50 -6.57 -1.75 12.93
N VAL A 51 -5.45 -2.12 12.34
CA VAL A 51 -4.75 -3.37 12.65
C VAL A 51 -3.36 -3.11 13.20
N SER A 52 -2.94 -3.96 14.12
CA SER A 52 -1.54 -4.07 14.54
C SER A 52 -0.90 -5.28 13.89
N GLU A 53 0.18 -5.07 13.14
CA GLU A 53 1.00 -6.13 12.55
C GLU A 53 2.11 -6.59 13.53
N HIS A 54 2.16 -6.08 14.76
CA HIS A 54 3.27 -6.34 15.67
C HIS A 54 3.49 -7.84 15.94
N GLY A 55 4.72 -8.31 15.76
CA GLY A 55 5.11 -9.71 15.99
C GLY A 55 4.56 -10.72 14.98
N THR A 56 3.85 -10.27 13.94
CA THR A 56 3.31 -11.13 12.87
C THR A 56 4.36 -11.45 11.80
N TRP A 57 4.18 -12.54 11.08
CA TRP A 57 5.00 -12.82 9.90
C TRP A 57 4.66 -11.90 8.72
N GLN A 58 3.41 -11.45 8.63
CA GLN A 58 2.96 -10.48 7.61
C GLN A 58 3.79 -9.21 7.69
N LYS A 59 4.07 -8.70 8.90
CA LYS A 59 4.93 -7.52 9.11
C LYS A 59 6.32 -7.70 8.51
N SER A 60 6.94 -8.87 8.65
CA SER A 60 8.26 -9.14 8.11
C SER A 60 8.28 -9.01 6.58
N ILE A 61 7.26 -9.59 5.92
CA ILE A 61 7.11 -9.48 4.46
C ILE A 61 6.74 -8.05 4.07
N ALA A 62 5.82 -7.41 4.79
CA ALA A 62 5.37 -6.04 4.51
C ALA A 62 6.52 -5.04 4.58
N LEU A 63 7.39 -5.14 5.59
CA LEU A 63 8.57 -4.27 5.73
C LEU A 63 9.56 -4.48 4.58
N TRP A 64 9.81 -5.74 4.21
CA TRP A 64 10.70 -6.05 3.08
C TRP A 64 10.13 -5.51 1.76
N LEU A 65 8.84 -5.73 1.50
CA LEU A 65 8.16 -5.17 0.34
C LEU A 65 8.20 -3.65 0.34
N GLN A 66 7.91 -3.02 1.48
CA GLN A 66 7.92 -1.56 1.63
C GLN A 66 9.31 -0.98 1.33
N GLU A 67 10.37 -1.62 1.82
CA GLU A 67 11.75 -1.22 1.54
C GLU A 67 12.02 -1.19 0.02
N LYS A 68 11.55 -2.21 -0.70
CA LYS A 68 11.76 -2.30 -2.16
C LYS A 68 10.83 -1.39 -2.94
N LEU A 69 9.59 -1.19 -2.52
CA LEU A 69 8.69 -0.21 -3.15
C LEU A 69 9.23 1.22 -2.99
N LYS A 70 9.87 1.55 -1.86
CA LYS A 70 10.44 2.89 -1.60
C LYS A 70 11.60 3.27 -2.52
N ILE A 71 12.22 2.32 -3.22
CA ILE A 71 13.26 2.64 -4.21
C ILE A 71 12.66 3.13 -5.52
N LEU A 72 11.38 2.81 -5.77
CA LEU A 72 10.69 3.19 -6.99
C LEU A 72 10.38 4.69 -6.94
N THR A 73 10.49 5.33 -8.10
CA THR A 73 9.99 6.68 -8.29
C THR A 73 8.51 6.60 -8.62
N ILE A 74 7.68 7.25 -7.81
CA ILE A 74 6.24 7.39 -8.07
C ILE A 74 6.07 8.72 -8.79
N ASP A 75 5.83 8.64 -10.10
CA ASP A 75 5.55 9.80 -10.92
C ASP A 75 4.06 10.17 -10.81
N ASP A 76 3.77 11.22 -10.05
CA ASP A 76 2.43 11.71 -9.81
C ASP A 76 2.36 13.20 -10.19
N PRO A 77 1.64 13.55 -11.27
CA PRO A 77 1.57 14.93 -11.75
C PRO A 77 0.79 15.87 -10.83
N PHE A 78 -0.01 15.35 -9.90
CA PHE A 78 -0.88 16.13 -9.02
C PHE A 78 -0.53 15.99 -7.53
N LEU A 79 0.57 15.30 -7.21
CA LEU A 79 1.02 15.13 -5.83
C LEU A 79 1.35 16.46 -5.17
N VAL A 80 0.54 16.81 -4.17
CA VAL A 80 0.79 17.92 -3.26
C VAL A 80 1.58 17.40 -2.05
N ARG A 81 2.76 17.99 -1.77
CA ARG A 81 3.63 17.48 -0.69
C ARG A 81 3.29 18.07 0.68
N SER A 82 2.70 19.27 0.69
CA SER A 82 2.27 19.97 1.89
C SER A 82 1.01 20.76 1.63
N SER A 83 0.15 20.89 2.64
CA SER A 83 -0.98 21.83 2.61
C SER A 83 -0.55 23.27 2.34
N ASP A 84 0.70 23.62 2.68
CA ASP A 84 1.24 24.96 2.42
C ASP A 84 1.32 25.27 0.92
N GLU A 85 1.58 24.28 0.06
CA GLU A 85 1.61 24.48 -1.40
C GLU A 85 0.23 24.91 -1.92
N VAL A 86 -0.84 24.34 -1.37
CA VAL A 86 -2.22 24.71 -1.71
C VAL A 86 -2.52 26.12 -1.19
N VAL A 87 -2.11 26.42 0.04
CA VAL A 87 -2.30 27.75 0.63
C VAL A 87 -1.59 28.82 -0.21
N ASP A 88 -0.35 28.55 -0.62
CA ASP A 88 0.43 29.48 -1.43
C ASP A 88 -0.15 29.64 -2.83
N PHE A 89 -0.59 28.56 -3.47
CA PHE A 89 -1.34 28.62 -4.73
C PHE A 89 -2.59 29.51 -4.61
N LEU A 90 -3.41 29.33 -3.56
CA LEU A 90 -4.62 30.12 -3.36
C LEU A 90 -4.30 31.61 -3.10
N LYS A 91 -3.21 31.91 -2.38
CA LYS A 91 -2.77 33.31 -2.15
C LYS A 91 -2.27 33.96 -3.43
N MET A 92 -1.46 33.25 -4.22
CA MET A 92 -0.87 33.78 -5.45
C MET A 92 -1.91 34.12 -6.51
N ASN A 93 -3.08 33.47 -6.47
CA ASN A 93 -4.15 33.74 -7.41
C ASN A 93 -5.37 34.38 -6.71
N ALA A 94 -5.21 35.05 -5.57
CA ALA A 94 -6.34 35.61 -4.81
C ALA A 94 -7.18 36.66 -5.57
N ASP A 95 -6.61 37.25 -6.62
CA ASP A 95 -7.24 38.23 -7.51
C ASP A 95 -8.03 37.60 -8.66
N VAL A 96 -7.83 36.30 -8.93
CA VAL A 96 -8.57 35.57 -9.95
C VAL A 96 -9.70 34.79 -9.26
N GLY A 97 -10.93 34.87 -9.79
CA GLY A 97 -12.05 34.09 -9.28
C GLY A 97 -11.97 32.63 -9.75
N PHE A 98 -12.10 31.66 -8.83
CA PHE A 98 -12.16 30.24 -9.17
C PHE A 98 -13.47 29.60 -8.76
N LEU A 99 -13.89 28.61 -9.54
CA LEU A 99 -14.79 27.57 -9.07
C LEU A 99 -13.93 26.43 -8.51
N ALA A 100 -14.15 26.08 -7.24
CA ALA A 100 -13.46 24.98 -6.59
C ALA A 100 -14.47 23.90 -6.20
N CYS A 101 -14.03 22.64 -6.30
CA CYS A 101 -14.74 21.50 -5.73
C CYS A 101 -13.74 20.62 -4.98
N SER A 102 -14.21 19.90 -3.97
CA SER A 102 -13.42 18.93 -3.22
C SER A 102 -14.08 17.56 -3.33
N LEU A 103 -13.28 16.56 -3.63
CA LEU A 103 -13.68 15.16 -3.78
C LEU A 103 -12.89 14.33 -2.76
N ASP A 104 -13.58 13.50 -1.99
CA ASP A 104 -12.98 12.62 -0.98
C ASP A 104 -13.20 11.16 -1.36
N ILE A 105 -12.12 10.37 -1.42
CA ILE A 105 -12.21 8.94 -1.71
C ILE A 105 -12.62 8.20 -0.45
N LYS A 106 -13.82 7.63 -0.48
CA LYS A 106 -14.32 6.80 0.61
C LYS A 106 -13.52 5.50 0.73
N ASP A 107 -13.10 5.19 1.96
CA ASP A 107 -12.48 3.91 2.33
C ASP A 107 -11.29 3.50 1.42
N LEU A 108 -10.44 4.47 1.06
CA LEU A 108 -9.32 4.31 0.11
C LEU A 108 -8.56 2.99 0.28
N TYR A 109 -8.03 2.70 1.47
CA TYR A 109 -7.20 1.51 1.68
C TYR A 109 -7.99 0.20 1.49
N TYR A 110 -9.24 0.15 1.91
CA TYR A 110 -10.08 -1.05 1.74
C TYR A 110 -10.59 -1.22 0.30
N SER A 111 -10.46 -0.18 -0.53
CA SER A 111 -10.91 -0.15 -1.92
C SER A 111 -9.78 -0.38 -2.93
N LEU A 112 -8.54 -0.63 -2.48
CA LEU A 112 -7.41 -0.89 -3.37
C LEU A 112 -7.59 -2.26 -4.07
N PRO A 113 -7.79 -2.32 -5.40
CA PRO A 113 -7.94 -3.58 -6.11
C PRO A 113 -6.59 -4.28 -6.21
N HIS A 114 -6.47 -5.52 -5.71
CA HIS A 114 -5.19 -6.22 -5.65
C HIS A 114 -4.53 -6.40 -7.01
N ASP A 115 -5.29 -6.82 -8.02
CA ASP A 115 -4.75 -7.06 -9.37
C ASP A 115 -4.32 -5.74 -10.04
N LYS A 116 -5.11 -4.67 -9.87
CA LYS A 116 -4.75 -3.35 -10.41
C LYS A 116 -3.51 -2.79 -9.72
N LEU A 117 -3.42 -2.92 -8.40
CA LEU A 117 -2.25 -2.52 -7.63
C LEU A 117 -1.00 -3.29 -8.09
N ARG A 118 -1.11 -4.59 -8.34
CA ARG A 118 -0.01 -5.39 -8.90
C ARG A 118 0.48 -4.84 -10.23
N SER A 119 -0.42 -4.52 -11.16
CA SER A 119 -0.07 -3.92 -12.45
C SER A 119 0.57 -2.53 -12.29
N CYS A 120 0.04 -1.68 -11.40
CA CYS A 120 0.63 -0.35 -11.17
C CYS A 120 2.05 -0.45 -10.59
N VAL A 121 2.32 -1.42 -9.71
CA VAL A 121 3.67 -1.69 -9.20
C VAL A 121 4.60 -2.17 -10.32
N GLU A 122 4.10 -3.03 -11.21
CA GLU A 122 4.84 -3.48 -12.39
C GLU A 122 5.21 -2.30 -13.31
N ASP A 123 4.27 -1.39 -13.58
CA ASP A 123 4.51 -0.16 -14.35
C ASP A 123 5.58 0.73 -13.67
N CYS A 124 5.51 0.90 -12.35
CA CYS A 124 6.52 1.65 -11.59
C CYS A 124 7.92 1.01 -11.69
N ILE A 125 8.01 -0.33 -11.67
CA ILE A 125 9.27 -1.06 -11.85
C ILE A 125 9.81 -0.87 -13.27
N GLN A 126 8.93 -0.89 -14.28
CA GLN A 126 9.32 -0.61 -15.66
C GLN A 126 9.89 0.80 -15.81
N GLY A 127 9.22 1.81 -15.23
CA GLY A 127 9.69 3.20 -15.23
C GLY A 127 11.01 3.41 -14.47
N TYR A 128 11.22 2.69 -13.36
CA TYR A 128 12.51 2.70 -12.64
C TYR A 128 13.63 1.97 -13.40
N GLY A 129 13.26 1.06 -14.31
CA GLY A 129 14.16 0.19 -15.04
C GLY A 129 14.27 -1.19 -14.39
N VAL A 130 13.85 -2.21 -15.13
CA VAL A 130 13.80 -3.61 -14.69
C VAL A 130 15.15 -4.10 -14.15
N VAL A 131 16.24 -3.85 -14.87
CA VAL A 131 17.59 -4.28 -14.45
C VAL A 131 18.01 -3.59 -13.15
N SER A 132 17.79 -2.29 -13.04
CA SER A 132 18.08 -1.49 -11.84
C SER A 132 17.30 -2.02 -10.64
N PHE A 133 16.00 -2.29 -10.81
CA PHE A 133 15.16 -2.85 -9.77
C PHE A 133 15.65 -4.21 -9.30
N GLN A 134 15.90 -5.15 -10.22
CA GLN A 134 16.33 -6.51 -9.86
C GLN A 134 17.67 -6.50 -9.11
N ASN A 135 18.60 -5.64 -9.51
CA ASN A 135 19.88 -5.48 -8.83
C ASN A 135 19.71 -4.95 -7.39
N ALA A 136 18.80 -4.00 -7.18
CA ALA A 136 18.55 -3.39 -5.86
C ALA A 136 17.66 -4.27 -4.95
N ALA A 137 16.68 -4.96 -5.53
CA ALA A 137 15.75 -5.83 -4.81
C ALA A 137 16.36 -7.19 -4.50
N GLY A 138 17.29 -7.67 -5.34
CA GLY A 138 17.89 -9.00 -5.23
C GLY A 138 16.97 -10.14 -5.64
N VAL A 139 15.89 -9.84 -6.38
CA VAL A 139 14.90 -10.79 -6.90
C VAL A 139 14.44 -10.36 -8.29
N THR A 140 13.84 -11.28 -9.05
CA THR A 140 13.18 -10.94 -10.32
C THR A 140 11.93 -10.11 -10.10
N VAL A 141 11.44 -9.43 -11.14
CA VAL A 141 10.19 -8.67 -11.08
C VAL A 141 9.01 -9.60 -10.77
N ASP A 142 8.93 -10.75 -11.44
CA ASP A 142 7.87 -11.72 -11.20
C ASP A 142 7.87 -12.24 -9.76
N ASP A 143 9.04 -12.60 -9.22
CA ASP A 143 9.18 -13.06 -7.84
C ASP A 143 8.77 -11.98 -6.83
N PHE A 144 9.09 -10.71 -7.10
CA PHE A 144 8.65 -9.60 -6.28
C PHE A 144 7.13 -9.44 -6.30
N LEU A 145 6.51 -9.47 -7.48
CA LEU A 145 5.07 -9.34 -7.65
C LEU A 145 4.31 -10.55 -7.09
N ASP A 146 4.90 -11.75 -7.14
CA ASP A 146 4.40 -12.96 -6.48
C ASP A 146 4.34 -12.78 -4.97
N LEU A 147 5.42 -12.26 -4.36
CA LEU A 147 5.47 -12.02 -2.92
C LEU A 147 4.49 -10.93 -2.48
N LEU A 148 4.33 -9.86 -3.28
CA LEU A 148 3.32 -8.83 -3.06
C LEU A 148 1.91 -9.42 -3.12
N SER A 149 1.61 -10.19 -4.17
CA SER A 149 0.31 -10.83 -4.36
C SER A 149 -0.01 -11.80 -3.22
N PHE A 150 1.00 -12.56 -2.76
CA PHE A 150 0.88 -13.44 -1.62
C PHE A 150 0.55 -12.67 -0.34
N TYR A 151 1.22 -11.55 -0.06
CA TYR A 151 0.92 -10.69 1.10
C TYR A 151 -0.54 -10.20 1.06
N LEU A 152 -0.97 -9.62 -0.06
CA LEU A 152 -2.31 -9.06 -0.23
C LEU A 152 -3.40 -10.12 -0.02
N LYS A 153 -3.20 -11.33 -0.56
CA LYS A 153 -4.16 -12.45 -0.46
C LYS A 153 -4.08 -13.23 0.85
N SER A 154 -3.06 -12.98 1.69
CA SER A 154 -2.80 -13.75 2.92
C SER A 154 -2.80 -12.89 4.19
N THR A 155 -3.49 -11.75 4.16
CA THR A 155 -3.63 -10.86 5.31
C THR A 155 -4.85 -11.28 6.15
N PHE A 156 -4.57 -11.88 7.30
CA PHE A 156 -5.58 -12.32 8.26
C PHE A 156 -5.54 -11.45 9.51
N ALA A 157 -6.70 -11.04 10.00
CA ALA A 157 -6.83 -10.28 11.22
C ALA A 157 -7.73 -11.02 12.22
N GLU A 158 -7.45 -10.89 13.51
CA GLU A 158 -8.21 -11.50 14.59
C GLU A 158 -8.97 -10.45 15.39
N TRP A 159 -10.23 -10.75 15.68
CA TRP A 159 -11.06 -9.99 16.61
C TRP A 159 -11.95 -10.94 17.40
N ASN A 160 -11.98 -10.79 18.71
CA ASN A 160 -12.81 -11.60 19.61
C ASN A 160 -12.68 -13.12 19.38
N LYS A 161 -11.46 -13.61 19.16
CA LYS A 161 -11.12 -15.02 18.84
C LYS A 161 -11.59 -15.52 17.46
N ASP A 162 -12.28 -14.68 16.70
CA ASP A 162 -12.61 -14.97 15.30
C ASP A 162 -11.51 -14.46 14.39
N THR A 163 -11.22 -15.23 13.34
CA THR A 163 -10.22 -14.89 12.33
C THR A 163 -10.91 -14.47 11.04
N TYR A 164 -10.51 -13.32 10.51
CA TYR A 164 -11.03 -12.70 9.30
C TYR A 164 -9.93 -12.63 8.24
N LEU A 165 -10.30 -12.81 6.97
CA LEU A 165 -9.43 -12.62 5.82
C LEU A 165 -9.78 -11.29 5.16
N GLN A 166 -8.77 -10.44 4.95
CA GLN A 166 -8.91 -9.26 4.10
C GLN A 166 -8.99 -9.72 2.64
N LYS A 167 -10.19 -9.73 2.06
CA LYS A 167 -10.41 -10.19 0.68
C LYS A 167 -9.98 -9.16 -0.37
N GLU A 168 -10.15 -7.88 -0.05
CA GLU A 168 -9.90 -6.75 -0.95
C GLU A 168 -9.19 -5.64 -0.19
N GLY A 169 -8.43 -4.79 -0.88
CA GLY A 169 -7.73 -3.68 -0.23
C GLY A 169 -6.66 -4.10 0.76
N ILE A 170 -6.25 -3.16 1.59
CA ILE A 170 -5.20 -3.29 2.59
C ILE A 170 -5.73 -2.76 3.93
N CYS A 171 -5.42 -3.46 5.02
CA CYS A 171 -5.86 -3.04 6.34
C CYS A 171 -5.20 -1.71 6.76
N ILE A 172 -6.00 -0.79 7.33
CA ILE A 172 -5.48 0.43 7.94
C ILE A 172 -4.56 0.08 9.11
N GLY A 173 -3.32 0.58 9.10
CA GLY A 173 -2.28 0.22 10.08
C GLY A 173 -1.20 -0.71 9.53
N SER A 174 -1.43 -1.30 8.34
CA SER A 174 -0.36 -1.91 7.56
C SER A 174 0.66 -0.86 7.12
N CYS A 175 1.96 -1.20 7.19
CA CYS A 175 3.00 -0.33 6.66
C CYS A 175 2.99 -0.21 5.14
N LEU A 176 2.34 -1.14 4.42
CA LEU A 176 2.23 -1.09 2.96
C LEU A 176 1.11 -0.17 2.48
N ALA A 177 0.08 0.08 3.30
CA ALA A 177 -1.10 0.82 2.87
C ALA A 177 -0.79 2.20 2.25
N PRO A 178 0.11 3.04 2.81
CA PRO A 178 0.41 4.36 2.23
C PRO A 178 1.07 4.26 0.85
N ILE A 179 2.17 3.52 0.74
CA ILE A 179 2.90 3.44 -0.54
C ILE A 179 2.08 2.73 -1.63
N SER A 180 1.23 1.78 -1.24
CA SER A 180 0.30 1.13 -2.17
C SER A 180 -0.79 2.07 -2.65
N SER A 181 -1.33 2.95 -1.79
CA SER A 181 -2.28 3.96 -2.25
C SER A 181 -1.62 4.99 -3.16
N ASP A 182 -0.41 5.44 -2.82
CA ASP A 182 0.31 6.44 -3.63
C ASP A 182 0.57 5.90 -5.05
N ILE A 183 1.02 4.64 -5.17
CA ILE A 183 1.24 3.99 -6.47
C ILE A 183 -0.06 3.91 -7.30
N LEU A 184 -1.18 3.55 -6.67
CA LEU A 184 -2.46 3.43 -7.39
C LEU A 184 -3.02 4.80 -7.79
N LEU A 185 -2.98 5.78 -6.89
CA LEU A 185 -3.47 7.13 -7.15
C LEU A 185 -2.64 7.82 -8.23
N ALA A 186 -1.32 7.73 -8.16
CA ALA A 186 -0.44 8.24 -9.20
C ALA A 186 -0.76 7.67 -10.59
N PHE A 187 -1.15 6.40 -10.69
CA PHE A 187 -1.63 5.84 -11.95
C PHE A 187 -2.89 6.56 -12.46
N HIS A 188 -3.88 6.76 -11.59
CA HIS A 188 -5.11 7.46 -11.96
C HIS A 188 -4.86 8.94 -12.28
N ASP A 189 -3.94 9.58 -11.58
CA ASP A 189 -3.56 10.97 -11.79
C ASP A 189 -2.84 11.16 -13.13
N ARG A 190 -1.98 10.23 -13.54
CA ARG A 190 -1.41 10.23 -14.91
C ARG A 190 -2.50 10.09 -15.98
N VAL A 191 -3.44 9.17 -15.80
CA VAL A 191 -4.58 9.01 -16.73
C VAL A 191 -5.42 10.29 -16.80
N LEU A 192 -5.67 10.94 -15.66
CA LEU A 192 -6.39 12.21 -15.62
C LEU A 192 -5.61 13.33 -16.33
N SER A 193 -4.30 13.41 -16.10
CA SER A 193 -3.41 14.37 -16.76
C SER A 193 -3.43 14.23 -18.28
N ASP A 194 -3.39 13.00 -18.79
CA ASP A 194 -3.50 12.71 -20.23
C ASP A 194 -4.87 13.15 -20.78
N CYS A 195 -5.96 12.86 -20.06
CA CYS A 195 -7.30 13.30 -20.44
C CYS A 195 -7.43 14.83 -20.46
N LEU A 196 -6.88 15.53 -19.47
CA LEU A 196 -6.91 16.98 -19.40
C LEU A 196 -6.09 17.62 -20.52
N SER A 197 -4.92 17.06 -20.81
CA SER A 197 -4.05 17.53 -21.90
C SER A 197 -4.70 17.36 -23.28
N ALA A 198 -5.60 16.38 -23.44
CA ALA A 198 -6.35 16.19 -24.68
C ALA A 198 -7.54 17.15 -24.84
N LEU A 199 -7.95 17.85 -23.78
CA LEU A 199 -9.05 18.83 -23.81
C LEU A 199 -8.57 20.27 -24.10
N THR A 200 -7.26 20.52 -23.98
CA THR A 200 -6.61 21.82 -24.22
C THR A 200 -5.94 21.85 -25.58
#